data_AF-A0A7T7REY1-F1
#
_entry.id   AF-A0A7T7REY1-F1
#
_cell.length_a   1.000
_cell.length_b   1.000
_cell.length_c   1.000
_cell.angle_alpha   90.00
_cell.angle_beta   90.00
_cell.angle_gamma   90.00
#
_symmetry.space_group_name_H-M   'P 1'
#
loop_
_entity.id
_entity.type
_entity.pdbx_description
1 polymer ?
#
loop_
_entity_poly.entity_id
_entity_poly.type
_entity_poly.pdbx_seq_one_letter_code
_entity_poly.pdbx_strand_id
1 'polypeptide(L)' 'MALANVSGVGSGRDEESGEDVIVVFVTRKVPRDRLRPEDVVPDELEGIPVRVLAMGEDEP' A
#
# COMPACT_ATOMS: atom_id res chain seq x y z
N MET A 1 14.29 5.55 -3.20
CA MET A 1 13.29 6.27 -4.01
C MET A 1 12.03 6.35 -3.17
N ALA A 2 11.55 7.54 -2.84
CA ALA A 2 10.33 7.71 -2.06
C ALA A 2 9.16 7.85 -3.05
N LEU A 3 8.21 6.92 -3.03
CA LEU A 3 6.94 7.08 -3.73
C LEU A 3 6.24 8.30 -3.12
N ALA A 4 5.86 9.29 -3.92
CA ALA A 4 5.42 10.60 -3.42
C ALA A 4 4.19 10.52 -2.49
N ASN A 5 3.40 9.45 -2.64
CA ASN A 5 2.17 9.23 -1.88
C ASN A 5 2.33 8.23 -0.71
N VAL A 6 3.50 7.59 -0.58
CA VAL A 6 3.76 6.64 0.51
C VAL A 6 4.27 7.39 1.72
N SER A 7 3.46 7.35 2.77
CA SER A 7 3.76 7.99 4.06
C SER A 7 4.51 7.05 5.00
N GLY A 8 4.36 5.73 4.82
CA GLY A 8 5.12 4.73 5.56
C GLY A 8 4.99 3.34 4.95
N VAL A 9 5.92 2.44 5.31
CA VAL A 9 5.87 1.03 4.93
C VAL A 9 6.12 0.21 6.19
N GLY A 10 5.28 -0.79 6.43
CA GLY A 10 5.43 -1.80 7.46
C GLY A 10 5.42 -3.20 6.86
N SER A 11 5.91 -4.17 7.61
CA SER A 11 5.73 -5.59 7.34
C SER A 11 4.85 -6.19 8.43
N GLY A 12 3.98 -7.10 8.03
CA GLY A 12 3.11 -7.86 8.91
C GLY A 12 3.02 -9.30 8.46
N ARG A 13 2.22 -10.07 9.18
CA ARG A 13 1.84 -11.43 8.80
C ARG A 13 0.33 -11.49 8.74
N ASP A 14 -0.20 -11.99 7.65
CA ASP A 14 -1.64 -12.17 7.50
C ASP A 14 -2.11 -13.28 8.46
N GLU A 15 -3.11 -12.99 9.29
CA GLU A 15 -3.54 -13.89 10.36
C GLU A 15 -4.31 -15.12 9.83
N GLU A 16 -4.88 -15.03 8.63
CA GLU A 16 -5.66 -16.11 8.02
C GLU A 16 -4.77 -17.10 7.27
N SER A 17 -3.85 -16.59 6.45
CA SER A 17 -2.92 -17.41 5.65
C SER A 17 -1.60 -17.74 6.37
N GLY A 18 -1.19 -16.90 7.33
CA GLY A 18 0.12 -16.96 7.95
C GLY A 18 1.26 -16.46 7.06
N GLU A 19 0.95 -15.91 5.89
CA GLU A 19 1.92 -15.40 4.92
C GLU A 19 2.39 -14.00 5.30
N ASP A 20 3.64 -13.67 4.96
CA ASP A 20 4.15 -12.31 5.12
C ASP A 20 3.35 -11.36 4.22
N VAL A 21 3.09 -10.14 4.70
CA VAL A 21 2.37 -9.10 3.97
C VAL A 21 3.05 -7.76 4.17
N ILE A 22 3.20 -7.01 3.09
CA ILE A 22 3.75 -5.65 3.15
C ILE A 22 2.58 -4.69 3.26
N VAL A 23 2.58 -3.87 4.32
CA VAL A 23 1.52 -2.88 4.55
C VAL A 23 2.07 -1.50 4.20
N VAL A 24 1.50 -0.89 3.16
CA VAL A 24 1.88 0.45 2.73
C VAL A 24 0.87 1.45 3.24
N PHE A 25 1.35 2.41 4.02
CA PHE A 25 0.57 3.51 4.54
C PHE A 25 0.64 4.70 3.60
N VAL A 26 -0.51 5.15 3.13
CA VAL A 26 -0.66 6.35 2.29
C VAL A 26 -1.47 7.41 3.05
N THR A 27 -1.31 8.67 2.68
CA THR A 27 -2.10 9.76 3.29
C THR A 27 -3.51 9.86 2.71
N ARG A 28 -3.72 9.39 1.48
CA ARG A 28 -5.03 9.34 0.81
C ARG A 28 -5.08 8.22 -0.22
N LYS A 29 -6.22 7.57 -0.40
CA LYS A 29 -6.43 6.68 -1.54
C LYS A 29 -6.77 7.51 -2.78
N VAL A 30 -6.06 7.23 -3.87
CA VAL A 30 -6.33 7.82 -5.19
C VAL A 30 -6.57 6.66 -6.16
N PRO A 31 -7.61 6.73 -7.02
CA PRO A 31 -7.82 5.72 -8.05
C PRO A 31 -6.58 5.56 -8.93
N ARG A 32 -6.25 4.32 -9.33
CA ARG A 32 -5.06 4.00 -10.13
C ARG A 32 -5.01 4.80 -11.43
N ASP A 33 -6.15 5.05 -12.08
CA ASP A 33 -6.25 5.85 -13.31
C ASP A 33 -5.85 7.32 -13.13
N ARG A 34 -5.82 7.83 -11.90
CA ARG A 34 -5.39 9.19 -11.55
C ARG A 34 -3.98 9.24 -10.98
N LEU A 35 -3.33 8.08 -10.79
CA LEU A 35 -1.96 7.99 -10.35
C LEU A 35 -1.03 7.92 -11.55
N ARG A 36 0.14 8.55 -11.43
CA ARG A 36 1.22 8.33 -12.39
C ARG A 36 1.70 6.88 -12.23
N PRO A 37 2.15 6.20 -13.29
CA PRO A 37 2.63 4.83 -13.21
C PRO A 37 3.73 4.63 -12.16
N GLU A 38 4.58 5.66 -11.96
CA GLU A 38 5.64 5.68 -10.94
C GLU A 38 5.11 5.76 -9.50
N ASP A 39 3.88 6.23 -9.29
CA ASP A 39 3.25 6.38 -7.97
C ASP A 39 2.32 5.22 -7.61
N VAL A 40 2.09 4.30 -8.55
CA VAL A 40 1.25 3.11 -8.32
C VAL A 40 2.02 2.14 -7.45
N VAL A 41 1.47 1.87 -6.27
CA VAL A 41 1.96 0.80 -5.40
C VAL A 41 1.63 -0.54 -6.08
N PRO A 42 2.62 -1.41 -6.30
CA PRO A 42 2.37 -2.73 -6.88
C PRO A 42 1.55 -3.58 -5.89
N ASP A 43 0.73 -4.49 -6.42
CA ASP A 43 -0.10 -5.39 -5.62
C ASP A 43 0.75 -6.51 -4.95
N GLU A 44 1.98 -6.72 -5.40
CA GLU A 44 2.94 -7.70 -4.89
C GLU A 44 4.38 -7.17 -4.99
N LEU A 45 5.22 -7.47 -4.00
CA LEU A 45 6.65 -7.14 -4.00
C LEU A 45 7.45 -8.38 -3.57
N GLU A 46 8.37 -8.84 -4.41
CA GLU A 46 9.21 -10.03 -4.14
C GLU A 46 8.42 -11.30 -3.78
N GLY A 47 7.20 -11.47 -4.34
CA GLY A 47 6.30 -12.58 -4.02
C GLY A 47 5.48 -12.37 -2.75
N ILE A 48 5.62 -11.21 -2.09
CA ILE A 48 4.89 -10.86 -0.88
C ILE A 48 3.72 -9.94 -1.26
N PRO A 49 2.47 -10.28 -0.89
CA PRO A 49 1.32 -9.43 -1.18
C PRO A 49 1.45 -8.07 -0.49
N VAL A 50 1.04 -7.00 -1.19
CA VAL A 50 1.08 -5.64 -0.69
C VAL A 50 -0.34 -5.14 -0.40
N ARG A 51 -0.56 -4.67 0.84
CA ARG A 51 -1.83 -4.11 1.30
C ARG A 51 -1.69 -2.61 1.53
N VAL A 52 -2.50 -1.81 0.82
CA VAL A 52 -2.48 -0.35 0.94
C VAL A 52 -3.54 0.14 1.92
N LEU A 53 -3.12 0.83 2.97
CA LEU A 53 -3.96 1.43 4.00
C LEU A 53 -3.80 2.96 4.01
N ALA A 54 -4.91 3.69 4.12
CA ALA A 54 -4.85 5.14 4.30
C ALA A 54 -4.75 5.49 5.78
N MET A 55 -3.84 6.39 6.14
CA MET A 55 -3.77 7.03 7.45
C MET A 55 -4.74 8.21 7.47
N GLY A 56 -6.04 7.91 7.62
CA GLY A 56 -7.12 8.89 7.69
C GLY A 56 -8.47 8.25 7.41
N GLU A 57 -9.53 8.78 8.01
CA GLU A 57 -10.91 8.47 7.63
C GLU A 57 -11.09 8.88 6.16
N ASP A 58 -11.09 7.89 5.26
CA ASP A 58 -11.75 8.01 3.97
C ASP A 58 -13.26 8.09 4.29
N GLU A 59 -13.73 9.27 4.73
CA GLU A 59 -15.15 9.60 4.69
C GLU A 59 -15.55 9.72 3.20
N PRO A 60 -16.60 9.00 2.76
CA PRO A 60 -17.01 8.90 1.35
C PRO A 60 -17.51 10.20 0.73
#